data_AF-A0A061LYH5-F1
#
_entry.id   AF-A0A061LYH5-F1
#
_cell.length_a   1.000
_cell.length_b   1.000
_cell.length_c   1.000
_cell.angle_alpha   90.00
_cell.angle_beta   90.00
_cell.angle_gamma   90.00
#
_symmetry.space_group_name_H-M   'P 1'
#
loop_
_entity.id
_entity.type
_entity.pdbx_description
1 polymer ?
#
loop_
_entity_poly.entity_id
_entity_poly.type
_entity_poly.pdbx_seq_one_letter_code
_entity_poly.pdbx_strand_id
1 'polypeptide(L)'
;MLLAVHMLATAIFNAPAPEVRGSSAWQLANGYVQPYLVQDYKIFAPEPIDSDRQFWVRAWVETPGGERITSEWVNATEVELAADSRKVLRKQLSIVGAERLMAAYRGLTDAQRAAAAENHLEGSELYALRDAMIAADGSNPGAVDAFIRAGNFTTSYATQVSRALWGIRARSPPCRRGRSTAP
;
A
#
# COMPACT_ATOMS: atom_id res chain seq x y z
N MET A 1 -5.11 27.22 34.04
CA MET A 1 -3.65 26.98 34.03
C MET A 1 -3.28 25.61 33.47
N LEU A 2 -3.82 24.50 33.99
CA LEU A 2 -3.48 23.14 33.51
C LEU A 2 -3.71 22.92 32.01
N LEU A 3 -4.82 23.42 31.46
CA LEU A 3 -5.07 23.38 30.01
C LEU A 3 -3.97 24.09 29.21
N ALA A 4 -3.53 25.26 29.66
CA ALA A 4 -2.50 26.03 28.96
C ALA A 4 -1.14 25.30 29.01
N VAL A 5 -0.79 24.70 30.15
CA VAL A 5 0.40 23.87 30.30
C VAL A 5 0.32 22.63 29.39
N HIS A 6 -0.84 21.97 29.34
CA HIS A 6 -1.08 20.83 28.46
C HIS A 6 -0.92 21.21 26.98
N MET A 7 -1.57 22.30 26.54
CA MET A 7 -1.47 22.79 25.16
C MET A 7 -0.04 23.17 24.79
N LEU A 8 0.69 23.81 25.71
CA LEU A 8 2.10 24.16 25.52
C LEU A 8 3.00 22.92 25.42
N ALA A 9 2.85 21.96 26.33
CA ALA A 9 3.62 20.73 26.30
C ALA A 9 3.37 19.93 25.01
N THR A 10 2.11 19.82 24.58
CA THR A 10 1.73 19.16 23.33
C THR A 10 2.27 19.91 22.09
N ALA A 11 2.29 21.24 22.11
CA ALA A 11 2.88 22.03 21.02
C ALA A 11 4.40 21.83 20.91
N ILE A 12 5.11 21.81 22.05
CA ILE A 12 6.57 21.57 22.10
C ILE A 12 6.89 20.14 21.67
N PHE A 13 6.11 19.14 22.12
CA PHE A 13 6.29 17.74 21.74
C PHE A 13 6.18 17.51 20.23
N ASN A 14 5.22 18.19 19.58
CA ASN A 14 4.97 18.10 18.14
C ASN A 14 5.82 19.08 17.30
N ALA A 15 6.71 19.86 17.91
CA ALA A 15 7.50 20.85 17.19
C ALA A 15 8.41 20.16 16.16
N PRO A 16 8.39 20.59 14.88
CA PRO A 16 9.18 19.98 13.82
C PRO A 16 10.66 20.42 13.83
N ALA A 17 10.98 21.48 14.58
CA ALA A 17 12.30 22.09 14.62
C ALA A 17 13.34 21.19 15.34
N PRO A 18 14.46 20.82 14.68
CA PRO A 18 15.51 20.00 15.28
C PRO A 18 16.11 20.59 16.56
N GLU A 19 16.21 21.92 16.62
CA GLU A 19 16.76 22.67 17.75
C GLU A 19 15.89 22.49 19.00
N VAL A 20 14.57 22.35 18.81
CA VAL A 20 13.63 22.11 19.90
C VAL A 20 13.73 20.66 20.38
N ARG A 21 13.87 19.68 19.47
CA ARG A 21 13.95 18.25 19.79
C ARG A 21 15.13 17.87 20.70
N GLY A 22 16.23 18.62 20.63
CA GLY A 22 17.39 18.44 21.51
C GLY A 22 17.34 19.23 22.82
N SER A 23 16.34 20.08 23.00
CA SER A 23 16.26 21.00 24.15
C SER A 23 15.73 20.32 25.42
N SER A 24 16.05 20.90 26.58
CA SER A 24 15.47 20.51 27.87
C SER A 24 13.94 20.70 27.91
N ALA A 25 13.42 21.70 27.19
CA ALA A 25 11.98 21.93 27.08
C ALA A 25 11.27 20.76 26.39
N TRP A 26 11.87 20.19 25.35
CA TRP A 26 11.32 18.99 24.71
C TRP A 26 11.41 17.76 25.60
N GLN A 27 12.49 17.59 26.37
CA GLN A 27 12.60 16.47 27.32
C GLN A 27 11.51 16.52 28.40
N LEU A 28 11.22 17.70 28.94
CA LEU A 28 10.14 17.91 29.90
C LEU A 28 8.76 17.64 29.28
N ALA A 29 8.52 18.16 28.06
CA ALA A 29 7.29 17.90 27.33
C ALA A 29 7.12 16.41 27.01
N ASN A 30 8.18 15.72 26.59
CA ASN A 30 8.19 14.28 26.33
C ASN A 30 7.90 13.48 27.60
N GLY A 31 8.51 13.83 28.73
CA GLY A 31 8.22 13.18 30.02
C GLY A 31 6.77 13.36 30.49
N TYR A 32 6.14 14.49 30.17
CA TYR A 32 4.73 14.73 30.45
C TYR A 32 3.80 13.99 29.46
N VAL A 33 4.09 14.01 28.16
CA VAL A 33 3.20 13.50 27.10
C VAL A 33 3.33 11.97 26.91
N GLN A 34 4.56 11.45 26.87
CA GLN A 34 4.83 10.06 26.47
C GLN A 34 4.12 9.00 27.33
N PRO A 35 4.03 9.12 28.67
CA PRO A 35 3.32 8.13 29.49
C PRO A 35 1.84 7.97 29.14
N TYR A 36 1.19 9.02 28.63
CA TYR A 36 -0.22 8.96 28.23
C TYR A 36 -0.41 8.39 26.81
N LEU A 37 0.64 8.41 25.98
CA LEU A 37 0.65 7.84 24.63
C LEU A 37 1.12 6.38 24.61
N VAL A 38 1.94 5.98 25.57
CA VAL A 38 2.30 4.58 25.82
C VAL A 38 1.14 3.92 26.55
N GLN A 39 0.02 3.77 25.86
CA GLN A 39 -1.00 2.81 26.24
C GLN A 39 -0.54 1.47 25.68
N ASP A 40 -0.21 0.53 26.55
CA ASP A 40 0.12 -0.84 26.16
C ASP A 40 -1.06 -1.47 25.41
N TYR A 41 -1.09 -1.29 24.08
CA TYR A 41 -2.07 -1.89 23.17
C TYR A 41 -2.05 -3.42 23.20
N LYS A 42 -1.06 -4.01 23.87
CA LYS A 42 -0.86 -5.46 24.02
C LYS A 42 -2.01 -6.16 24.76
N ILE A 43 -2.81 -5.43 25.55
CA ILE A 43 -3.97 -6.00 26.27
C ILE A 43 -5.20 -6.16 25.35
N PHE A 44 -5.33 -5.33 24.30
CA PHE A 44 -6.54 -5.32 23.45
C PHE A 44 -6.34 -5.93 22.06
N ALA A 45 -5.10 -6.18 21.64
CA ALA A 45 -4.80 -6.86 20.39
C ALA A 45 -3.55 -7.76 20.56
N PRO A 46 -3.72 -9.05 20.94
CA PRO A 46 -2.63 -10.02 21.03
C PRO A 46 -1.86 -10.20 19.71
N GLU A 47 -2.55 -9.98 18.60
CA GLU A 47 -1.94 -9.75 17.29
C GLU A 47 -2.27 -8.30 16.88
N PRO A 48 -1.29 -7.37 16.88
CA PRO A 48 -1.46 -6.11 16.18
C PRO A 48 -1.93 -6.43 14.76
N ILE A 49 -2.82 -5.63 14.18
CA ILE A 49 -3.13 -5.73 12.74
C ILE A 49 -1.82 -5.40 12.00
N ASP A 50 -1.03 -6.44 11.74
CA ASP A 50 0.11 -6.43 10.83
C ASP A 50 -0.45 -6.61 9.42
N SER A 51 -1.27 -5.64 9.02
CA SER A 51 -1.62 -5.51 7.61
C SER A 51 -0.39 -4.96 6.91
N ASP A 52 0.42 -5.86 6.34
CA ASP A 52 1.44 -5.48 5.37
C ASP A 52 0.74 -4.80 4.18
N ARG A 53 0.84 -3.47 4.14
CA ARG A 53 0.26 -2.58 3.13
C ARG A 53 1.24 -2.27 2.00
N GLN A 54 2.37 -2.96 1.95
CA GLN A 54 3.38 -2.71 0.93
C GLN A 54 2.89 -3.16 -0.44
N PHE A 55 2.99 -2.25 -1.41
CA PHE A 55 2.65 -2.52 -2.79
C PHE A 55 3.92 -2.79 -3.61
N TRP A 56 4.06 -4.03 -4.06
CA TRP A 56 5.23 -4.48 -4.82
C TRP A 56 4.92 -4.57 -6.30
N VAL A 57 5.82 -3.98 -7.10
CA VAL A 57 5.70 -3.87 -8.55
C VAL A 57 6.89 -4.54 -9.20
N ARG A 58 6.63 -5.34 -10.23
CA ARG A 58 7.64 -5.85 -11.18
C ARG A 58 7.34 -5.28 -12.55
N ALA A 59 8.09 -5.59 -13.60
CA ALA A 59 7.75 -5.25 -14.98
C ALA A 59 8.39 -6.25 -15.93
N TRP A 60 7.81 -6.37 -17.13
CA TRP A 60 8.50 -6.93 -18.27
C TRP A 60 9.15 -5.79 -19.04
N VAL A 61 10.47 -5.85 -19.21
CA VAL A 61 11.26 -4.83 -19.88
C VAL A 61 11.84 -5.43 -21.15
N GLU A 62 11.62 -4.76 -22.28
CA GLU A 62 12.26 -5.12 -23.55
C GLU A 62 13.67 -4.53 -23.59
N THR A 63 14.67 -5.41 -23.70
CA THR A 63 16.07 -5.03 -23.85
C THR A 63 16.31 -4.43 -25.25
N PRO A 64 17.42 -3.69 -25.45
CA PRO A 64 17.79 -3.18 -26.78
C PRO A 64 17.92 -4.29 -27.84
N GLY A 65 18.18 -5.55 -27.45
CA GLY A 65 18.26 -6.70 -28.33
C GLY A 65 16.92 -7.39 -28.64
N GLY A 66 15.79 -6.84 -28.15
CA GLY A 66 14.45 -7.42 -28.36
C GLY A 66 14.08 -8.55 -27.41
N GLU A 67 14.99 -8.97 -26.53
CA GLU A 67 14.70 -9.97 -25.50
C GLU A 67 13.88 -9.34 -24.36
N ARG A 68 12.83 -10.05 -23.91
CA ARG A 68 11.97 -9.64 -22.81
C ARG A 68 12.49 -10.21 -21.50
N ILE A 69 12.96 -9.33 -20.62
CA ILE A 69 13.43 -9.71 -19.28
C ILE A 69 12.43 -9.28 -18.21
N THR A 70 12.39 -10.05 -17.13
CA THR A 70 11.64 -9.68 -15.93
C THR A 70 12.50 -8.76 -15.07
N SER A 71 11.95 -7.62 -14.63
CA SER A 71 12.64 -6.75 -13.67
C SER A 71 12.72 -7.39 -12.27
N GLU A 72 13.52 -6.79 -11.39
CA GLU A 72 13.41 -7.06 -9.96
C GLU A 72 12.07 -6.55 -9.39
N TRP A 73 11.71 -7.07 -8.22
CA TRP A 73 10.59 -6.57 -7.44
C TRP A 73 10.98 -5.27 -6.76
N VAL A 74 10.20 -4.21 -6.97
CA VAL A 74 10.39 -2.91 -6.33
C VAL A 74 9.21 -2.61 -5.41
N ASN A 75 9.52 -2.17 -4.19
CA ASN A 75 8.52 -1.70 -3.23
C ASN A 75 8.12 -0.26 -3.56
N ALA A 76 6.98 -0.10 -4.24
CA ALA A 76 6.48 1.23 -4.62
C ALA A 76 6.06 2.06 -3.40
N THR A 77 5.64 1.40 -2.31
CA THR A 77 5.26 2.08 -1.07
C THR A 77 6.45 2.73 -0.40
N GLU A 78 7.59 2.03 -0.35
CA GLU A 78 8.81 2.59 0.22
C GLU A 78 9.29 3.83 -0.56
N VAL A 79 9.27 3.75 -1.89
CA VAL A 79 9.62 4.89 -2.77
C VAL A 79 8.67 6.07 -2.55
N GLU A 80 7.36 5.81 -2.39
CA GLU A 80 6.37 6.86 -2.12
C GLU A 80 6.56 7.52 -0.75
N LEU A 81 6.97 6.75 0.27
CA LEU A 81 7.19 7.24 1.64
C LEU A 81 8.54 7.96 1.81
N ALA A 82 9.56 7.57 1.03
CA ALA A 82 10.90 8.17 1.08
C ALA A 82 10.98 9.56 0.42
N ALA A 83 9.97 9.95 -0.37
CA ALA A 83 9.97 11.26 -1.03
C ALA A 83 9.83 12.41 0.00
N ASP A 84 10.88 13.24 0.11
CA ASP A 84 10.91 14.40 1.01
C ASP A 84 9.94 15.53 0.64
N SER A 85 9.38 15.51 -0.58
CA SER A 85 8.52 16.57 -1.10
C SER A 85 7.05 16.40 -0.65
N ARG A 86 6.65 17.22 0.34
CA ARG A 86 5.26 17.53 0.76
C ARG A 86 4.42 16.34 1.27
N LYS A 87 4.76 15.87 2.48
CA LYS A 87 4.04 14.83 3.26
C LYS A 87 2.59 15.18 3.64
N VAL A 88 2.18 16.43 3.57
CA VAL A 88 0.92 16.92 4.19
C VAL A 88 -0.31 16.76 3.28
N LEU A 89 -0.15 16.66 1.95
CA LEU A 89 -1.27 16.67 1.00
C LEU A 89 -1.25 15.54 -0.04
N ARG A 90 -0.31 14.59 0.04
CA ARG A 90 -0.24 13.49 -0.91
C ARG A 90 -1.10 12.32 -0.42
N LYS A 91 -2.05 11.87 -1.24
CA LYS A 91 -2.72 10.57 -1.03
C LYS A 91 -1.67 9.48 -1.27
N GLN A 92 -1.47 8.60 -0.28
CA GLN A 92 -0.59 7.44 -0.38
C GLN A 92 -1.21 6.41 -1.33
N LEU A 93 -1.01 6.57 -2.64
CA LEU A 93 -1.74 5.82 -3.66
C LEU A 93 -1.37 4.34 -3.66
N SER A 94 -0.13 3.99 -3.34
CA SER A 94 0.30 2.61 -3.18
C SER A 94 -0.49 1.90 -2.07
N ILE A 95 -0.60 2.54 -0.91
CA ILE A 95 -1.34 2.03 0.25
C ILE A 95 -2.83 1.93 -0.05
N VAL A 96 -3.43 2.98 -0.63
CA VAL A 96 -4.84 2.98 -1.02
C VAL A 96 -5.14 1.89 -2.06
N GLY A 97 -4.23 1.66 -3.01
CA GLY A 97 -4.35 0.60 -4.00
C GLY A 97 -4.30 -0.79 -3.39
N ALA A 98 -3.30 -1.04 -2.54
CA ALA A 98 -3.15 -2.30 -1.83
C ALA A 98 -4.37 -2.63 -0.97
N GLU A 99 -4.84 -1.68 -0.17
CA GLU A 99 -6.03 -1.84 0.70
C GLU A 99 -7.30 -2.13 -0.11
N ARG A 100 -7.54 -1.36 -1.20
CA ARG A 100 -8.71 -1.57 -2.05
C ARG A 100 -8.71 -2.93 -2.72
N LEU A 101 -7.55 -3.36 -3.24
CA LEU A 101 -7.42 -4.65 -3.91
C LEU A 101 -7.61 -5.80 -2.90
N MET A 102 -7.01 -5.70 -1.72
CA MET A 102 -7.14 -6.70 -0.66
C MET A 102 -8.58 -6.81 -0.15
N ALA A 103 -9.23 -5.68 0.13
CA ALA A 103 -10.63 -5.66 0.57
C ALA A 103 -11.56 -6.26 -0.50
N ALA A 104 -11.36 -5.90 -1.77
CA ALA A 104 -12.16 -6.44 -2.86
C ALA A 104 -11.94 -7.95 -3.05
N TYR A 105 -10.70 -8.43 -2.95
CA TYR A 105 -10.38 -9.87 -3.05
C TYR A 105 -11.01 -10.68 -1.90
N ARG A 106 -11.00 -10.15 -0.67
CA ARG A 106 -11.66 -10.78 0.49
C ARG A 106 -13.18 -10.84 0.33
N GLY A 107 -13.78 -9.89 -0.40
CA GLY A 107 -15.21 -9.87 -0.68
C GLY A 107 -15.69 -10.89 -1.71
N LEU A 108 -14.78 -11.55 -2.43
CA LEU A 108 -15.11 -12.60 -3.40
C LEU A 108 -15.52 -13.90 -2.70
N THR A 109 -16.22 -14.77 -3.42
CA THR A 109 -16.47 -16.16 -2.97
C THR A 109 -15.25 -17.05 -3.26
N ASP A 110 -15.20 -18.26 -2.71
CA ASP A 110 -14.08 -19.18 -2.96
C ASP A 110 -13.94 -19.56 -4.43
N ALA A 111 -15.07 -19.77 -5.13
CA ALA A 111 -15.08 -20.05 -6.57
C ALA A 111 -14.54 -18.86 -7.39
N GLN A 112 -14.95 -17.63 -7.05
CA GLN A 112 -14.43 -16.42 -7.69
C GLN A 112 -12.94 -16.19 -7.40
N ARG A 113 -12.48 -16.49 -6.18
CA ARG A 113 -11.05 -16.43 -5.83
C ARG A 113 -10.23 -17.45 -6.60
N ALA A 114 -10.76 -18.64 -6.83
CA ALA A 114 -10.11 -19.66 -7.65
C ALA A 114 -9.95 -19.18 -9.10
N ALA A 115 -11.02 -18.65 -9.70
CA ALA A 115 -10.97 -18.06 -11.04
C ALA A 115 -9.99 -16.87 -11.13
N ALA A 116 -9.88 -16.05 -10.08
CA ALA A 116 -8.91 -14.95 -10.00
C ALA A 116 -7.46 -15.40 -9.80
N ALA A 117 -7.23 -16.61 -9.28
CA ALA A 117 -5.90 -17.19 -9.10
C ALA A 117 -5.35 -17.81 -10.39
N GLU A 118 -6.22 -18.09 -11.36
CA GLU A 118 -5.82 -18.54 -12.69
C GLU A 118 -5.01 -17.46 -13.41
N ASN A 119 -4.01 -17.90 -14.16
CA ASN A 119 -3.05 -17.02 -14.79
C ASN A 119 -3.61 -16.42 -16.09
N HIS A 120 -4.37 -15.33 -15.99
CA HIS A 120 -4.96 -14.63 -17.15
C HIS A 120 -3.97 -13.73 -17.91
N LEU A 121 -2.66 -14.01 -17.84
CA LEU A 121 -1.59 -13.15 -18.38
C LEU A 121 -1.49 -13.14 -19.91
N GLU A 122 -2.16 -14.06 -20.61
CA GLU A 122 -2.10 -14.16 -22.08
C GLU A 122 -3.30 -13.54 -22.80
N GLY A 123 -4.29 -13.00 -22.06
CA GLY A 123 -5.50 -12.41 -22.61
C GLY A 123 -5.46 -10.89 -22.74
N SER A 124 -6.01 -10.35 -23.82
CA SER A 124 -6.11 -8.92 -24.08
C SER A 124 -7.19 -8.18 -23.26
N GLU A 125 -7.97 -8.85 -22.41
CA GLU A 125 -9.12 -8.19 -21.79
C GLU A 125 -9.30 -8.62 -20.33
N LEU A 126 -9.14 -7.69 -19.39
CA LEU A 126 -9.56 -7.83 -17.99
C LEU A 126 -11.05 -8.22 -17.85
N TYR A 127 -11.84 -7.98 -18.91
CA TYR A 127 -13.23 -8.40 -19.01
C TYR A 127 -13.40 -9.92 -19.12
N ALA A 128 -12.45 -10.64 -19.71
CA ALA A 128 -12.48 -12.11 -19.75
C ALA A 128 -12.39 -12.71 -18.33
N LEU A 129 -11.58 -12.10 -17.46
CA LEU A 129 -11.50 -12.49 -16.05
C LEU A 129 -12.82 -12.20 -15.31
N ARG A 130 -13.46 -11.06 -15.59
CA ARG A 130 -14.77 -10.75 -15.01
C ARG A 130 -15.79 -11.82 -15.36
N ASP A 131 -15.91 -12.15 -16.64
CA ASP A 131 -16.88 -13.13 -17.12
C ASP A 131 -16.59 -14.53 -16.58
N ALA A 132 -15.31 -14.91 -16.48
CA ALA A 132 -14.89 -16.15 -15.82
C ALA A 132 -15.29 -16.20 -14.34
N MET A 133 -15.13 -15.11 -13.58
CA MET A 133 -15.56 -15.05 -12.18
C MET A 133 -17.09 -15.14 -12.03
N ILE A 134 -17.85 -14.51 -12.92
CA ILE A 134 -19.32 -14.60 -12.93
C ILE A 134 -19.79 -16.00 -13.32
N ALA A 135 -19.12 -16.64 -14.27
CA ALA A 135 -19.41 -18.01 -14.67
C ALA A 135 -19.08 -19.03 -13.57
N ALA A 136 -18.02 -18.78 -12.80
CA ALA A 136 -17.66 -19.60 -11.64
C ALA A 136 -18.68 -19.47 -10.51
N ASP A 137 -19.15 -18.25 -10.22
CA ASP A 137 -20.21 -17.99 -9.25
C ASP A 137 -20.87 -16.62 -9.47
N GLY A 138 -22.13 -16.64 -9.93
CA GLY A 138 -22.93 -15.45 -10.20
C GLY A 138 -23.68 -14.88 -9.00
N SER A 139 -23.49 -15.42 -7.78
CA SER A 139 -24.22 -14.98 -6.58
C SER A 139 -23.82 -13.58 -6.09
N ASN A 140 -22.60 -13.13 -6.40
CA ASN A 140 -22.06 -11.85 -5.92
C ASN A 140 -21.37 -11.04 -7.02
N PRO A 141 -22.11 -10.56 -8.04
CA PRO A 141 -21.53 -9.79 -9.14
C PRO A 141 -20.95 -8.44 -8.69
N GLY A 142 -21.50 -7.84 -7.62
CA GLY A 142 -21.02 -6.57 -7.09
C GLY A 142 -19.59 -6.64 -6.53
N ALA A 143 -19.23 -7.74 -5.86
CA ALA A 143 -17.87 -7.96 -5.38
C ALA A 143 -16.88 -8.18 -6.53
N VAL A 144 -17.29 -8.93 -7.57
CA VAL A 144 -16.51 -9.12 -8.80
C VAL A 144 -16.22 -7.77 -9.45
N ASP A 145 -17.23 -6.92 -9.63
CA ASP A 145 -17.04 -5.59 -10.21
C ASP A 145 -16.12 -4.69 -9.35
N ALA A 146 -16.23 -4.78 -8.03
CA ALA A 146 -15.33 -4.07 -7.11
C ALA A 146 -13.87 -4.54 -7.26
N PHE A 147 -13.65 -5.85 -7.39
CA PHE A 147 -12.34 -6.44 -7.61
C PHE A 147 -11.74 -6.03 -8.95
N ILE A 148 -12.52 -6.06 -10.04
CA ILE A 148 -12.08 -5.59 -11.36
C ILE A 148 -11.70 -4.09 -11.34
N ARG A 149 -12.49 -3.24 -10.68
CA ARG A 149 -12.15 -1.82 -10.52
C ARG A 149 -10.88 -1.61 -9.70
N ALA A 150 -10.70 -2.35 -8.61
CA ALA A 150 -9.49 -2.28 -7.80
C ALA A 150 -8.26 -2.76 -8.59
N GLY A 151 -8.39 -3.86 -9.34
CA GLY A 151 -7.37 -4.38 -10.25
C GLY A 151 -6.96 -3.36 -11.32
N ASN A 152 -7.93 -2.73 -11.98
CA ASN A 152 -7.69 -1.65 -12.96
C ASN A 152 -6.87 -0.50 -12.34
N PHE A 153 -7.23 -0.08 -11.13
CA PHE A 153 -6.50 0.97 -10.42
C PHE A 153 -5.06 0.56 -10.12
N THR A 154 -4.85 -0.63 -9.52
CA THR A 154 -3.51 -1.10 -9.16
C THR A 154 -2.64 -1.37 -10.37
N THR A 155 -3.21 -1.91 -11.47
CA THR A 155 -2.50 -2.09 -12.73
C THR A 155 -2.10 -0.76 -13.34
N SER A 156 -3.02 0.22 -13.40
CA SER A 156 -2.73 1.56 -13.92
C SER A 156 -1.65 2.29 -13.10
N TYR A 157 -1.68 2.11 -11.78
CA TYR A 157 -0.64 2.64 -10.89
C TYR A 157 0.70 1.94 -11.11
N ALA A 158 0.71 0.60 -11.18
CA ALA A 158 1.89 -0.19 -11.45
C ALA A 158 2.52 0.18 -12.80
N THR A 159 1.73 0.38 -13.86
CA THR A 159 2.22 0.87 -15.16
C THR A 159 2.91 2.23 -15.06
N GLN A 160 2.37 3.16 -14.26
CA GLN A 160 3.01 4.46 -14.04
C GLN A 160 4.34 4.34 -13.30
N VAL A 161 4.37 3.51 -12.23
CA VAL A 161 5.60 3.19 -11.51
C VAL A 161 6.62 2.55 -12.45
N SER A 162 6.21 1.58 -13.26
CA SER A 162 7.09 0.89 -14.18
C SER A 162 7.68 1.82 -15.25
N ARG A 163 6.87 2.76 -15.78
CA ARG A 163 7.35 3.77 -16.73
C ARG A 163 8.31 4.76 -16.08
N ALA A 164 8.10 5.11 -14.81
CA ALA A 164 8.98 6.01 -14.08
C ALA A 164 10.35 5.34 -13.77
N LEU A 165 10.35 4.05 -13.41
CA LEU A 165 11.56 3.32 -13.04
C LEU A 165 12.34 2.80 -14.27
N TRP A 166 11.64 2.28 -15.28
CA TRP A 166 12.25 1.55 -16.41
C TRP A 166 11.95 2.15 -17.79
N GLY A 167 11.21 3.26 -17.88
CA GLY A 167 10.93 3.98 -19.12
C GLY A 167 9.80 3.40 -19.99
N ILE A 168 9.60 3.95 -21.19
CA ILE A 168 8.49 3.63 -22.12
C ILE A 168 8.49 2.16 -22.60
N ARG A 169 9.63 1.45 -22.45
CA ARG A 169 9.80 0.03 -22.81
C ARG A 169 9.18 -0.95 -21.82
N ALA A 170 8.63 -0.47 -20.70
CA ALA A 170 7.96 -1.30 -19.72
C ALA A 170 6.49 -1.54 -20.10
N ARG A 171 6.13 -2.81 -20.29
CA ARG A 171 4.73 -3.25 -20.45
C ARG A 171 4.17 -3.68 -19.08
N SER A 172 2.85 -3.53 -18.90
CA SER A 172 2.20 -3.65 -17.58
C SER A 172 2.47 -5.01 -16.90
N PRO A 173 2.61 -5.05 -15.56
CA PRO A 173 3.19 -6.21 -14.89
C PRO A 173 2.20 -7.08 -14.11
N PRO A 174 2.61 -8.30 -13.71
CA PRO A 174 2.03 -8.99 -12.56
C PRO A 174 2.37 -8.21 -11.26
N CYS A 175 1.36 -7.90 -10.45
CA CYS A 175 1.50 -7.27 -9.13
C CYS A 175 1.32 -8.33 -8.04
N ARG A 176 2.09 -8.27 -6.93
CA ARG A 176 1.99 -9.24 -5.82
C ARG A 176 2.08 -8.52 -4.47
N ARG A 177 1.45 -9.10 -3.44
CA ARG A 177 1.69 -8.75 -2.04
C ARG A 177 3.11 -9.19 -1.62
N GLY A 178 3.89 -8.29 -1.06
CA GLY A 178 5.07 -8.68 -0.29
C GLY A 178 4.63 -9.14 1.10
N ARG A 179 5.33 -10.12 1.65
CA ARG A 179 5.24 -10.48 3.07
C ARG A 179 6.62 -10.14 3.61
N SER A 180 6.73 -9.11 4.44
CA SER A 180 7.96 -8.86 5.20
C SER A 180 8.16 -9.99 6.21
N THR A 181 8.91 -11.03 5.84
CA THR A 181 9.57 -11.88 6.83
C THR A 181 10.90 -11.20 7.16
N ALA A 182 10.92 -10.43 8.25
CA ALA A 182 12.16 -10.07 8.94
C ALA A 182 12.30 -11.01 10.17
N PRO A 183 13.54 -11.38 10.56
CA PRO A 183 13.84 -12.44 11.53
C PRO A 183 13.33 -12.17 12.96
#